data_AF-M3XKW5-F1
#
_entry.id   AF-M3XKW5-F1
#
_cell.length_a   1.000
_cell.length_b   1.000
_cell.length_c   1.000
_cell.angle_alpha   90.00
_cell.angle_beta   90.00
_cell.angle_gamma   90.00
#
_symmetry.space_group_name_H-M   'P 1'
#
loop_
_entity.id
_entity.type
_entity.pdbx_description
1 polymer ?
#
loop_
_entity_poly.entity_id
_entity_poly.type
_entity_poly.pdbx_seq_one_letter_code
_entity_poly.pdbx_strand_id
1 'polypeptide(L)'
;MEKREEGASFKKETVGKLLSLYFTDDKIRVSSDAVLLMKEMVNIFVREAAARAAKQAHAEDSIVVDIEHFEKILPQLLLDF
;
A
#
# COMPACT_ATOMS: atom_id res chain seq x y z
N MET A 1 4.54 27.36 -1.59
CA MET A 1 4.46 25.92 -1.29
C MET A 1 3.66 25.30 -2.41
N GLU A 2 4.33 24.58 -3.32
CA GLU A 2 3.65 23.87 -4.40
C GLU A 2 2.66 22.88 -3.78
N LYS A 3 1.38 22.98 -4.17
CA LYS A 3 0.43 21.91 -3.93
C LYS A 3 0.97 20.70 -4.67
N ARG A 4 1.50 19.71 -3.92
CA ARG A 4 1.65 18.36 -4.45
C ARG A 4 0.29 17.98 -5.02
N GLU A 5 0.24 17.63 -6.31
CA GLU A 5 -0.97 17.03 -6.86
C GLU A 5 -1.32 15.85 -5.97
N GLU A 6 -2.49 15.89 -5.33
CA GLU A 6 -2.99 14.79 -4.54
C GLU A 6 -3.32 13.65 -5.52
N GLY A 7 -2.31 12.81 -5.79
CA GLY A 7 -2.52 11.55 -6.49
C GLY A 7 -3.57 10.69 -5.77
N ALA A 8 -4.09 9.69 -6.47
CA ALA A 8 -5.06 8.76 -5.91
C ALA A 8 -4.59 8.23 -4.54
N SER A 9 -5.49 8.25 -3.55
CA SER A 9 -5.19 7.84 -2.18
C SER A 9 -6.42 7.27 -1.49
N PHE A 10 -6.22 6.53 -0.40
CA PHE A 10 -7.29 5.89 0.35
C PHE A 10 -8.10 6.90 1.17
N LYS A 11 -9.41 6.69 1.27
CA LYS A 11 -10.24 7.44 2.24
C LYS A 11 -9.88 7.00 3.65
N LYS A 12 -9.75 7.96 4.57
CA LYS A 12 -9.42 7.71 5.97
C LYS A 12 -10.42 6.73 6.62
N GLU A 13 -11.71 6.87 6.30
CA GLU A 13 -12.77 6.03 6.84
C GLU A 13 -12.63 4.58 6.39
N THR A 14 -12.17 4.34 5.16
CA THR A 14 -11.92 3.00 4.64
C THR A 14 -10.80 2.32 5.43
N VAL A 15 -9.69 3.03 5.65
CA VAL A 15 -8.54 2.50 6.41
C VAL A 15 -8.94 2.23 7.86
N GLY A 16 -9.68 3.14 8.48
CA GLY A 16 -10.19 2.95 9.84
C GLY A 16 -11.08 1.70 9.97
N LYS A 17 -12.00 1.49 9.01
CA LYS A 17 -12.85 0.29 8.96
C LYS A 17 -12.04 -0.99 8.73
N LEU A 18 -11.05 -0.94 7.83
CA LEU A 18 -10.18 -2.08 7.54
C LEU A 18 -9.39 -2.50 8.79
N LEU A 19 -8.82 -1.55 9.52
CA LEU A 19 -8.15 -1.84 10.80
C LEU A 19 -9.12 -2.48 11.80
N SER A 20 -10.33 -1.92 11.95
CA SER A 20 -11.32 -2.44 12.90
C SER A 20 -11.81 -3.85 12.59
N LEU A 21 -11.80 -4.26 11.31
CA LEU A 21 -12.23 -5.58 10.89
C LEU A 21 -11.36 -6.71 11.46
N TYR A 22 -10.09 -6.41 11.74
CA TYR A 22 -9.09 -7.40 12.16
C TYR A 22 -8.69 -7.28 13.64
N PHE A 23 -9.30 -6.36 14.40
CA PHE A 23 -9.07 -6.29 15.84
C PHE A 23 -9.72 -7.47 16.55
N THR A 24 -8.98 -8.06 17.48
CA THR A 24 -9.45 -9.20 18.28
C THR A 24 -10.27 -8.77 19.51
N ASP A 25 -10.29 -7.47 19.82
CA ASP A 25 -11.04 -6.87 20.94
C ASP A 25 -11.77 -5.61 20.46
N ASP A 26 -13.10 -5.59 20.62
CA ASP A 26 -13.99 -4.49 20.24
C ASP A 26 -13.75 -3.18 21.02
N LYS A 27 -12.96 -3.23 22.10
CA LYS A 27 -12.55 -2.04 22.88
C LYS A 27 -11.39 -1.30 22.24
N ILE A 28 -10.68 -1.89 21.27
CA ILE A 28 -9.56 -1.23 20.61
C ILE A 28 -10.07 0.00 19.84
N ARG A 29 -9.37 1.12 20.03
CA ARG A 29 -9.63 2.40 19.36
C ARG A 29 -8.32 2.90 18.78
N VAL A 30 -8.38 3.42 17.56
CA VAL A 30 -7.24 4.03 16.87
C VAL A 30 -7.47 5.53 16.82
N SER A 31 -6.47 6.32 17.20
CA SER A 31 -6.57 7.78 17.13
C SER A 31 -6.72 8.24 15.68
N SER A 32 -7.39 9.39 15.50
CA SER A 32 -7.58 10.03 14.19
C SER A 32 -6.26 10.14 13.40
N ASP A 33 -5.19 10.54 14.08
CA ASP A 33 -3.88 10.79 13.47
C ASP A 33 -3.17 9.48 13.13
N ALA A 34 -3.31 8.45 13.96
CA ALA A 34 -2.81 7.12 13.64
C ALA A 34 -3.52 6.53 12.40
N VAL A 35 -4.83 6.75 12.23
CA VAL A 35 -5.52 6.33 10.99
C VAL A 35 -4.99 7.08 9.76
N LEU A 36 -4.64 8.37 9.89
CA LEU A 36 -4.02 9.13 8.80
C LEU A 36 -2.63 8.60 8.45
N LEU A 37 -1.81 8.25 9.44
CA LEU A 37 -0.51 7.63 9.21
C LEU A 37 -0.66 6.25 8.54
N MET A 38 -1.61 5.44 8.99
CA MET A 38 -1.89 4.14 8.36
C MET A 38 -2.39 4.29 6.93
N LYS A 39 -3.18 5.34 6.63
CA LYS A 39 -3.61 5.65 5.27
C LYS A 39 -2.40 5.91 4.35
N GLU A 40 -1.42 6.67 4.81
CA GLU A 40 -0.18 6.89 4.05
C GLU A 40 0.68 5.64 3.96
N MET A 41 0.78 4.83 5.02
CA MET A 41 1.50 3.56 5.01
C MET A 41 0.94 2.59 3.96
N VAL A 42 -0.38 2.40 3.91
CA VAL A 42 -1.04 1.54 2.90
C VAL A 42 -0.87 2.12 1.49
N ASN A 43 -0.89 3.46 1.35
CA ASN A 43 -0.61 4.11 0.07
C ASN A 43 0.83 3.84 -0.41
N ILE A 44 1.82 3.91 0.48
CA ILE A 44 3.21 3.59 0.18
C ILE A 44 3.35 2.11 -0.19
N PHE A 45 2.74 1.20 0.58
CA PHE A 45 2.78 -0.24 0.31
C PHE A 45 2.30 -0.59 -1.12
N VAL A 46 1.15 -0.04 -1.56
CA VAL A 46 0.62 -0.28 -2.90
C VAL A 46 1.51 0.34 -3.99
N ARG A 47 2.07 1.53 -3.75
CA ARG A 47 2.96 2.18 -4.72
C ARG A 47 4.29 1.43 -4.86
N GLU A 48 4.84 0.93 -3.76
CA GLU A 48 6.04 0.09 -3.76
C GLU A 48 5.79 -1.22 -4.51
N ALA A 49 4.67 -1.89 -4.25
CA ALA A 49 4.23 -3.07 -4.99
C ALA A 49 4.19 -2.82 -6.51
N ALA A 50 3.51 -1.76 -6.93
CA ALA A 50 3.38 -1.41 -8.34
C ALA A 50 4.73 -1.04 -8.99
N ALA A 51 5.55 -0.23 -8.32
CA ALA A 51 6.85 0.20 -8.84
C ALA A 51 7.83 -0.97 -8.96
N ARG A 52 7.88 -1.87 -7.98
CA ARG A 52 8.73 -3.07 -8.01
C ARG A 52 8.29 -4.04 -9.09
N ALA A 53 6.98 -4.29 -9.24
CA ALA A 53 6.46 -5.15 -10.28
C ALA A 53 6.73 -4.58 -11.69
N ALA A 54 6.58 -3.27 -11.89
CA ALA A 54 6.96 -2.59 -13.12
C ALA A 54 8.45 -2.72 -13.44
N LYS A 55 9.31 -2.57 -12.41
CA LYS A 55 10.76 -2.76 -12.55
C LYS A 55 11.10 -4.21 -12.91
N GLN A 56 10.41 -5.19 -12.33
CA GLN A 56 10.60 -6.60 -12.64
C GLN A 56 10.18 -6.93 -14.08
N ALA A 57 9.03 -6.42 -14.54
CA ALA A 57 8.58 -6.57 -15.92
C ALA A 57 9.57 -5.96 -16.91
N HIS A 58 10.07 -4.75 -16.62
CA HIS A 58 11.09 -4.10 -17.44
C HIS A 58 12.40 -4.89 -17.51
N ALA A 59 12.83 -5.51 -16.40
CA ALA A 59 14.03 -6.35 -16.37
C ALA A 59 13.89 -7.67 -17.17
N GLU A 60 12.66 -8.06 -17.49
CA GLU A 60 12.33 -9.23 -18.31
C GLU A 60 11.89 -8.84 -19.73
N ASP A 61 12.20 -7.59 -20.15
CA ASP A 61 11.85 -7.02 -21.46
C ASP A 61 10.33 -7.03 -21.75
N SER A 62 9.48 -7.08 -20.71
CA SER A 62 8.04 -6.96 -20.84
C SER A 62 7.57 -5.51 -20.73
N ILE A 63 6.60 -5.15 -21.58
CA ILE A 63 5.95 -3.83 -21.60
C ILE A 63 4.68 -3.78 -20.73
N VAL A 64 4.22 -4.93 -20.21
CA VAL A 64 3.03 -5.05 -19.36
C VAL A 64 3.41 -5.81 -18.09
N VAL A 65 2.88 -5.36 -16.95
CA VAL A 65 3.05 -6.07 -15.67
C VAL A 65 2.04 -7.19 -15.59
N ASP A 66 2.52 -8.42 -15.83
CA ASP A 66 1.80 -9.66 -15.52
C ASP A 66 1.97 -10.11 -14.06
N ILE A 67 1.17 -11.09 -13.64
CA ILE A 67 1.10 -11.59 -12.27
C ILE A 67 2.44 -12.19 -11.81
N GLU A 68 3.17 -12.85 -12.70
CA GLU A 68 4.45 -13.50 -12.43
C GLU A 68 5.52 -12.49 -11.98
N HIS A 69 5.48 -11.25 -12.51
CA HIS A 69 6.39 -10.18 -12.09
C HIS A 69 6.10 -9.74 -10.65
N PHE A 70 4.82 -9.71 -10.27
CA PHE A 70 4.41 -9.38 -8.91
C PHE A 70 4.79 -10.51 -7.93
N GLU A 71 4.56 -11.77 -8.30
CA GLU A 71 4.95 -12.93 -7.49
C GLU A 71 6.46 -12.97 -7.20
N LYS A 72 7.29 -12.58 -8.16
CA LYS A 72 8.75 -12.51 -7.99
C LYS A 72 9.19 -11.47 -6.96
N ILE A 73 8.51 -10.32 -6.88
CA ILE A 73 8.86 -9.25 -5.93
C ILE A 73 8.19 -9.41 -4.57
N LEU A 74 7.14 -10.23 -4.47
CA LEU A 74 6.31 -10.38 -3.28
C LEU A 74 7.09 -10.79 -2.02
N PRO A 75 8.05 -11.74 -2.07
CA PRO A 75 8.79 -12.14 -0.86
C PRO A 75 9.54 -10.98 -0.22
N GLN A 76 10.24 -10.16 -1.01
CA GLN A 76 10.98 -9.01 -0.49
C GLN A 76 10.04 -7.87 -0.09
N LEU A 77 8.96 -7.65 -0.84
CA LEU A 77 7.93 -6.66 -0.46
C LEU A 77 7.36 -6.95 0.93
N LEU A 78 7.09 -8.21 1.26
CA LEU A 78 6.57 -8.60 2.57
C LEU A 78 7.62 -8.61 3.69
N LEU A 79 8.91 -8.63 3.37
CA LEU A 79 9.98 -8.52 4.37
C LEU A 79 10.30 -7.07 4.73
N ASP A 80 10.05 -6.13 3.82
CA ASP A 80 10.30 -4.71 4.02
C ASP A 80 9.22 -4.01 4.89
N PHE A 81 8.07 -4.67 5.10
CA PHE A 81 6.90 -4.17 5.83
C PHE A 81 6.52 -5.10 6.98
#